data_AF-A0A1S3GPM0-F1
#
_entry.id   AF-A0A1S3GPM0-F1
#
_cell.length_a   1.000
_cell.length_b   1.000
_cell.length_c   1.000
_cell.angle_alpha   90.00
_cell.angle_beta   90.00
_cell.angle_gamma   90.00
#
_symmetry.space_group_name_H-M   'P 1'
#
loop_
_entity.id
_entity.type
_entity.pdbx_description
1 polymer ?
#
loop_
_entity_poly.entity_id
_entity_poly.type
_entity_poly.pdbx_seq_one_letter_code
_entity_poly.pdbx_strand_id
1 'polypeptide(L)'
;MAILFAVVARGTTILAKHAWCGGNFLEVTEQILAKIPSENNKLTYSHGNYLFHYICQDRIVYLCITDDDFERSRAFNFLNEVKKRFQTTYGSRAQTALPYAMNSEFSSVLAAQLKHHSENKGVDRVMETQAQVDELKGIMVRNIDLVAQRGERLELLIDKTENLVDSSVTFKTTSRNLARAMCMKNIKLTIIIIIISIVFIYIIVSPLCGGFTWPNCVKK
;
A
#
# COMPACT_ATOMS: atom_id res chain seq x y z
N MET A 1 -0.88 19.12 11.98
CA MET A 1 -1.47 17.77 12.11
C MET A 1 -0.44 16.87 12.77
N ALA A 2 -0.84 15.98 13.68
CA ALA A 2 0.10 15.17 14.46
C ALA A 2 0.33 13.75 13.91
N ILE A 3 -0.65 13.21 13.16
CA ILE A 3 -0.45 12.00 12.36
C ILE A 3 0.13 12.42 11.02
N LEU A 4 1.31 11.89 10.67
CA LEU A 4 2.15 12.33 9.55
C LEU A 4 1.89 11.58 8.26
N PHE A 5 1.78 10.27 8.39
CA PHE A 5 1.63 9.33 7.29
C PHE A 5 0.79 8.14 7.74
N ALA A 6 0.01 7.57 6.82
CA ALA A 6 -0.73 6.34 7.05
C ALA A 6 -0.71 5.45 5.81
N VAL A 7 -0.69 4.14 6.03
CA VAL A 7 -0.63 3.12 4.99
C VAL A 7 -1.41 1.88 5.38
N VAL A 8 -1.99 1.24 4.36
CA VAL A 8 -2.51 -0.13 4.43
C VAL A 8 -1.68 -0.98 3.49
N ALA A 9 -1.13 -2.09 3.98
CA ALA A 9 -0.24 -2.97 3.24
C ALA A 9 -0.54 -4.46 3.50
N ARG A 10 -0.07 -5.33 2.61
CA ARG A 10 -0.05 -6.78 2.79
C ARG A 10 1.40 -7.26 2.67
N GLY A 11 1.99 -7.70 3.77
CA GLY A 11 3.45 -7.86 3.84
C GLY A 11 4.14 -6.56 3.44
N THR A 12 5.05 -6.61 2.46
CA THR A 12 5.71 -5.42 1.89
C THR A 12 4.92 -4.72 0.78
N THR A 13 3.77 -5.26 0.36
CA THR A 13 2.97 -4.69 -0.72
C THR A 13 2.01 -3.62 -0.20
N ILE A 14 2.28 -2.35 -0.50
CA ILE A 14 1.38 -1.24 -0.16
C ILE A 14 0.10 -1.31 -1.01
N LEU A 15 -1.07 -1.23 -0.38
CA LEU A 15 -2.39 -1.24 -1.02
C LEU A 15 -2.98 0.17 -1.15
N ALA A 16 -2.80 1.00 -0.12
CA ALA A 16 -3.22 2.40 -0.09
C ALA A 16 -2.34 3.19 0.89
N LYS A 17 -2.08 4.46 0.61
CA LYS A 17 -1.30 5.34 1.49
C LYS A 17 -1.77 6.80 1.39
N HIS A 18 -1.49 7.57 2.42
CA HIS A 18 -1.67 9.02 2.42
C HIS A 18 -0.64 9.70 3.33
N ALA A 19 -0.16 10.87 2.92
CA ALA A 19 0.75 11.73 3.68
C ALA A 19 0.21 13.16 3.61
N TRP A 20 0.23 13.91 4.71
CA TRP A 20 -0.16 15.33 4.68
C TRP A 20 1.01 16.25 4.33
N CYS A 21 2.24 15.80 4.56
CA CYS A 21 3.48 16.56 4.35
C CYS A 21 4.44 15.81 3.42
N GLY A 22 5.45 16.53 2.93
CA GLY A 22 6.56 15.94 2.19
C GLY A 22 7.50 15.18 3.12
N GLY A 23 8.09 14.08 2.64
CA GLY A 23 9.07 13.33 3.42
C GLY A 23 9.44 11.98 2.80
N ASN A 24 10.48 11.33 3.32
CA ASN A 24 10.94 10.01 2.88
C ASN A 24 10.14 8.85 3.50
N PHE A 25 8.83 9.05 3.73
CA PHE A 25 7.95 8.09 4.41
C PHE A 25 7.93 6.70 3.74
N LEU A 26 7.98 6.64 2.41
CA LEU A 26 7.92 5.38 1.67
C LEU A 26 9.14 4.51 1.96
N GLU A 27 10.34 5.08 1.92
CA GLU A 27 11.58 4.35 2.16
C GLU A 27 11.63 3.77 3.57
N VAL A 28 11.25 4.59 4.56
CA VAL A 28 11.14 4.17 5.97
C VAL A 28 10.07 3.09 6.14
N THR A 29 8.90 3.27 5.54
CA THR A 29 7.77 2.33 5.64
C THR A 29 8.11 0.98 5.05
N GLU A 30 8.78 0.92 3.90
CA GLU A 30 9.16 -0.35 3.26
C GLU A 30 10.09 -1.18 4.16
N GLN A 31 11.04 -0.54 4.84
CA GLN A 31 11.90 -1.20 5.81
C GLN A 31 11.15 -1.71 7.04
N ILE A 32 10.18 -0.94 7.53
CA ILE A 32 9.34 -1.36 8.66
C ILE A 32 8.48 -2.55 8.26
N LEU A 33 7.82 -2.49 7.10
CA LEU A 33 6.97 -3.57 6.59
C LEU A 33 7.75 -4.87 6.40
N ALA A 34 9.02 -4.80 5.99
CA ALA A 34 9.89 -5.98 5.86
C ALA A 34 10.19 -6.68 7.20
N LYS A 35 10.05 -5.97 8.33
CA LYS A 35 10.29 -6.49 9.68
C LYS A 35 9.02 -6.95 10.41
N ILE A 36 7.84 -6.65 9.87
CA ILE A 36 6.57 -7.01 10.51
C ILE A 36 6.25 -8.49 10.18
N PRO A 37 6.06 -9.36 11.19
CA PRO A 37 5.63 -10.73 10.94
C PRO A 37 4.20 -10.76 10.41
N SER A 38 3.87 -11.80 9.64
CA SER A 38 2.53 -11.93 9.05
C SER A 38 1.43 -12.35 10.05
N GLU A 39 1.81 -12.73 11.26
CA GLU A 39 0.90 -13.09 12.33
C GLU A 39 0.21 -11.87 12.94
N ASN A 40 -0.93 -12.10 13.58
CA ASN A 40 -1.71 -11.03 14.21
C ASN A 40 -0.94 -10.45 15.40
N ASN A 41 -0.54 -9.19 15.30
CA ASN A 41 0.12 -8.48 16.39
C ASN A 41 -0.06 -6.96 16.27
N LYS A 42 0.25 -6.27 17.36
CA LYS A 42 0.26 -4.81 17.46
C LYS A 42 1.56 -4.39 18.10
N LEU A 43 2.17 -3.32 17.61
CA LEU A 43 3.42 -2.82 18.16
C LEU A 43 3.58 -1.34 17.84
N THR A 44 4.39 -0.67 18.66
CA THR A 44 4.92 0.65 18.37
C THR A 44 6.42 0.56 18.20
N TYR A 45 6.96 1.08 17.09
CA TYR A 45 8.37 1.37 16.98
C TYR A 45 8.66 2.83 17.35
N SER A 46 9.79 3.07 18.01
CA SER A 46 10.33 4.41 18.26
C SER A 46 11.59 4.62 17.43
N HIS A 47 11.70 5.77 16.76
CA HIS A 47 12.89 6.20 16.04
C HIS A 47 12.99 7.72 16.01
N GLY A 48 14.03 8.28 16.66
CA GLY A 48 14.18 9.73 16.77
C GLY A 48 13.00 10.34 17.53
N ASN A 49 12.41 11.40 16.97
CA ASN A 49 11.26 12.11 17.55
C ASN A 49 9.91 11.61 16.98
N TYR A 50 9.89 10.38 16.46
CA TYR A 50 8.72 9.83 15.78
C TYR A 50 8.39 8.42 16.28
N LEU A 51 7.09 8.12 16.24
CA LEU A 51 6.56 6.81 16.57
C LEU A 51 5.88 6.19 15.34
N PHE A 52 6.07 4.89 15.17
CA PHE A 52 5.45 4.09 14.12
C PHE A 52 4.53 3.09 14.78
N HIS A 53 3.23 3.28 14.64
CA HIS A 53 2.23 2.38 15.21
C HIS A 53 1.69 1.48 14.12
N TYR A 54 1.54 0.20 14.40
CA TYR A 54 0.86 -0.68 13.46
C TYR A 54 -0.02 -1.74 14.14
N ILE A 55 -1.03 -2.17 13.37
CA ILE A 55 -1.86 -3.34 13.63
C ILE A 55 -1.68 -4.29 12.45
N CYS A 56 -1.18 -5.50 12.67
CA CYS A 56 -1.23 -6.59 11.71
C CYS A 56 -2.42 -7.47 12.05
N GLN A 57 -3.38 -7.59 11.13
CA GLN A 57 -4.51 -8.50 11.27
C GLN A 57 -4.83 -9.15 9.92
N ASP A 58 -4.91 -10.47 9.91
CA ASP A 58 -5.21 -11.28 8.72
C ASP A 58 -4.22 -10.98 7.57
N ARG A 59 -2.93 -10.82 7.90
CA ARG A 59 -1.83 -10.43 7.00
C ARG A 59 -1.93 -9.03 6.39
N ILE A 60 -2.91 -8.23 6.82
CA ILE A 60 -3.03 -6.82 6.44
C ILE A 60 -2.46 -5.96 7.57
N VAL A 61 -1.51 -5.12 7.20
CA VAL A 61 -0.85 -4.17 8.09
C VAL A 61 -1.49 -2.80 7.91
N TYR A 62 -1.97 -2.24 9.02
CA TYR A 62 -2.42 -0.86 9.13
C TYR A 62 -1.34 -0.12 9.92
N LEU A 63 -0.67 0.84 9.30
CA LEU A 63 0.45 1.54 9.92
C LEU A 63 0.27 3.05 9.82
N CYS A 64 0.64 3.76 10.88
CA CYS A 64 0.74 5.21 10.88
C CYS A 64 2.04 5.69 11.52
N ILE A 65 2.43 6.90 11.16
CA ILE A 65 3.59 7.60 11.68
C ILE A 65 3.11 8.87 12.36
N THR A 66 3.58 9.13 13.57
CA THR A 66 3.20 10.30 14.36
C THR A 66 4.44 10.97 14.94
N ASP A 67 4.30 12.24 15.33
CA ASP A 67 5.22 12.84 16.31
C ASP A 67 5.17 12.03 17.63
N ASP A 68 6.25 12.08 18.42
CA ASP A 68 6.39 11.33 19.68
C ASP A 68 5.52 11.84 20.84
N ASP A 69 5.06 13.07 20.76
CA ASP A 69 4.12 13.70 21.68
C ASP A 69 2.65 13.27 21.45
N PHE A 70 2.37 12.54 20.35
CA PHE A 70 1.03 12.08 20.04
C PHE A 70 0.65 10.84 20.86
N GLU A 71 -0.50 10.92 21.54
CA GLU A 71 -0.97 9.82 22.41
C GLU A 71 -1.18 8.52 21.63
N ARG A 72 -0.52 7.43 22.09
CA ARG A 72 -0.62 6.10 21.47
C ARG A 72 -2.06 5.59 21.38
N SER A 73 -2.91 5.89 22.36
CA SER A 73 -4.34 5.53 22.35
C SER A 73 -5.05 6.12 21.14
N ARG A 74 -4.79 7.39 20.84
CA ARG A 74 -5.35 8.09 19.68
C ARG A 74 -4.83 7.49 18.36
N ALA A 75 -3.55 7.10 18.32
CA ALA A 75 -2.98 6.44 17.15
C ALA A 75 -3.62 5.08 16.88
N PHE A 76 -3.77 4.23 17.90
CA PHE A 76 -4.42 2.92 17.74
C PHE A 76 -5.93 3.03 17.47
N ASN A 77 -6.60 4.03 18.01
CA ASN A 77 -8.00 4.33 17.67
C ASN A 77 -8.13 4.67 16.17
N PHE A 78 -7.28 5.58 15.66
CA PHE A 78 -7.20 5.88 14.23
C PHE A 78 -6.97 4.60 13.40
N LEU A 79 -6.03 3.74 13.78
CA LEU A 79 -5.75 2.50 13.07
C LEU A 79 -6.93 1.51 13.10
N ASN A 80 -7.65 1.41 14.22
CA ASN A 80 -8.84 0.57 14.34
C ASN A 80 -9.98 1.05 13.43
N GLU A 81 -10.19 2.36 13.33
CA GLU A 81 -11.21 2.93 12.44
C GLU A 81 -10.83 2.75 10.96
N VAL A 82 -9.57 2.99 10.60
CA VAL A 82 -9.04 2.70 9.25
C VAL A 82 -9.21 1.22 8.91
N LYS A 83 -8.85 0.32 9.84
CA LYS A 83 -9.02 -1.13 9.70
C LYS A 83 -10.47 -1.51 9.46
N LYS A 84 -11.39 -1.04 10.30
CA LYS A 84 -12.83 -1.30 10.20
C LYS A 84 -13.36 -0.90 8.83
N ARG A 85 -13.04 0.31 8.36
CA ARG A 85 -13.46 0.80 7.04
C ARG A 85 -12.86 -0.04 5.92
N PHE A 86 -11.56 -0.30 5.96
CA PHE A 86 -10.88 -1.07 4.92
C PHE A 86 -11.42 -2.51 4.81
N GLN A 87 -11.63 -3.18 5.95
CA GLN A 87 -12.20 -4.53 6.00
C GLN A 87 -13.65 -4.54 5.50
N THR A 88 -14.46 -3.54 5.87
CA THR A 88 -15.85 -3.41 5.41
C THR A 88 -15.92 -3.21 3.89
N THR A 89 -15.03 -2.38 3.32
CA THR A 89 -15.06 -2.05 1.89
C THR A 89 -14.45 -3.12 1.01
N TYR A 90 -13.33 -3.71 1.41
CA TYR A 90 -12.54 -4.59 0.53
C TYR A 90 -12.52 -6.07 0.97
N GLY A 91 -12.70 -6.35 2.27
CA GLY A 91 -12.72 -7.70 2.81
C GLY A 91 -11.59 -8.59 2.30
N SER A 92 -11.94 -9.73 1.72
CA SER A 92 -10.98 -10.72 1.18
C SER A 92 -10.23 -10.25 -0.07
N ARG A 93 -10.73 -9.23 -0.81
CA ARG A 93 -10.04 -8.70 -2.02
C ARG A 93 -8.63 -8.20 -1.69
N ALA A 94 -8.41 -7.73 -0.46
CA ALA A 94 -7.11 -7.26 0.00
C ALA A 94 -6.05 -8.38 0.02
N GLN A 95 -6.42 -9.65 0.06
CA GLN A 95 -5.49 -10.78 0.14
C GLN A 95 -4.74 -11.05 -1.17
N THR A 96 -5.32 -10.71 -2.31
CA THR A 96 -4.74 -10.93 -3.65
C THR A 96 -4.52 -9.64 -4.44
N ALA A 97 -4.88 -8.49 -3.86
CA ALA A 97 -4.70 -7.17 -4.44
C ALA A 97 -3.25 -6.91 -4.90
N LEU A 98 -3.14 -6.25 -6.06
CA LEU A 98 -1.86 -5.74 -6.57
C LEU A 98 -1.42 -4.49 -5.79
N PRO A 99 -0.14 -4.09 -5.89
CA PRO A 99 0.33 -2.84 -5.30
C PRO A 99 -0.55 -1.66 -5.70
N TYR A 100 -0.89 -0.81 -4.73
CA TYR A 100 -1.69 0.40 -4.88
C TYR A 100 -3.11 0.21 -5.43
N ALA A 101 -3.62 -1.03 -5.49
CA ALA A 101 -4.92 -1.32 -6.10
C ALA A 101 -6.11 -0.62 -5.41
N MET A 102 -5.97 -0.24 -4.13
CA MET A 102 -7.01 0.45 -3.36
C MET A 102 -6.70 1.95 -3.18
N ASN A 103 -5.59 2.44 -3.72
CA ASN A 103 -5.09 3.76 -3.37
C ASN A 103 -5.98 4.90 -3.91
N SER A 104 -6.55 4.76 -5.11
CA SER A 104 -7.41 5.79 -5.72
C SER A 104 -8.64 6.12 -4.87
N GLU A 105 -9.22 5.12 -4.24
CA GLU A 105 -10.44 5.25 -3.45
C GLU A 105 -10.11 5.48 -1.97
N PHE A 106 -9.18 4.70 -1.41
CA PHE A 106 -8.97 4.67 0.03
C PHE A 106 -8.01 5.75 0.54
N SER A 107 -7.22 6.39 -0.34
CA SER A 107 -6.35 7.49 0.08
C SER A 107 -7.11 8.72 0.59
N SER A 108 -8.28 9.03 0.01
CA SER A 108 -9.15 10.12 0.49
C SER A 108 -9.79 9.78 1.83
N VAL A 109 -10.15 8.51 2.05
CA VAL A 109 -10.61 8.01 3.35
C VAL A 109 -9.52 8.15 4.40
N LEU A 110 -8.28 7.73 4.08
CA LEU A 110 -7.12 7.92 4.95
C LEU A 110 -6.90 9.39 5.27
N ALA A 111 -6.98 10.29 4.29
CA ALA A 111 -6.85 11.73 4.49
C ALA A 111 -7.88 12.29 5.47
N ALA A 112 -9.16 11.93 5.27
CA ALA A 112 -10.26 12.37 6.12
C ALA A 112 -10.09 11.88 7.57
N GLN A 113 -9.74 10.60 7.75
CA GLN A 113 -9.52 10.02 9.09
C GLN A 113 -8.27 10.61 9.76
N LEU A 114 -7.18 10.83 9.00
CA LEU A 114 -5.95 11.42 9.50
C LEU A 114 -6.20 12.82 10.05
N LYS A 115 -6.96 13.64 9.31
CA LYS A 115 -7.36 14.99 9.74
C LYS A 115 -8.23 14.93 11.00
N HIS A 116 -9.29 14.13 10.98
CA HIS A 116 -10.22 14.00 12.09
C HIS A 116 -9.53 13.59 13.40
N HIS A 117 -8.73 12.52 13.36
CA HIS A 117 -8.04 12.01 14.55
C HIS A 117 -6.85 12.86 14.99
N SER A 118 -6.27 13.68 14.10
CA SER A 118 -5.22 14.63 14.47
C SER A 118 -5.78 15.83 15.27
N GLU A 119 -6.92 16.37 14.83
CA GLU A 119 -7.49 17.63 15.34
C GLU A 119 -8.37 17.43 16.59
N ASN A 120 -9.11 16.32 16.68
CA ASN A 120 -10.00 16.08 17.83
C ASN A 120 -9.22 15.70 19.10
N LYS A 121 -8.92 16.70 19.93
CA LYS A 121 -8.38 16.53 21.30
C LYS A 121 -9.46 16.41 22.39
N GLY A 122 -10.76 16.59 22.07
CA GLY A 122 -11.67 17.17 23.07
C GLY A 122 -13.10 16.68 23.32
N VAL A 123 -13.79 15.85 22.51
CA VAL A 123 -15.28 15.82 22.60
C VAL A 123 -15.97 14.53 23.12
N ASP A 124 -15.36 13.33 23.10
CA ASP A 124 -16.06 12.09 23.54
C ASP A 124 -15.41 11.40 24.77
N ARG A 125 -14.97 12.20 25.76
CA ARG A 125 -13.82 11.89 26.63
C ARG A 125 -14.03 11.11 27.94
N VAL A 126 -15.09 10.33 28.17
CA VAL A 126 -15.16 9.58 29.47
C VAL A 126 -15.53 8.11 29.38
N MET A 127 -16.44 7.70 28.50
CA MET A 127 -16.87 6.28 28.47
C MET A 127 -16.08 5.42 27.49
N GLU A 128 -15.54 5.99 26.41
CA GLU A 128 -14.79 5.24 25.40
C GLU A 128 -13.29 5.10 25.73
N THR A 129 -12.75 6.03 26.52
CA THR A 129 -11.32 6.13 26.84
C THR A 129 -10.81 4.96 27.69
N GLN A 130 -11.62 4.36 28.57
CA GLN A 130 -11.14 3.29 29.44
C GLN A 130 -10.86 2.00 28.65
N ALA A 131 -11.79 1.59 27.78
CA ALA A 131 -11.61 0.42 26.91
C ALA A 131 -10.45 0.62 25.92
N GLN A 132 -10.29 1.85 25.41
CA GLN A 132 -9.19 2.21 24.50
C GLN A 132 -7.82 2.15 25.18
N VAL A 133 -7.72 2.61 26.44
CA VAL A 133 -6.46 2.51 27.22
C VAL A 133 -6.17 1.08 27.64
N ASP A 134 -7.21 0.30 27.94
CA ASP A 134 -7.07 -1.12 28.25
C ASP A 134 -6.56 -1.93 27.04
N GLU A 135 -6.95 -1.57 25.81
CA GLU A 135 -6.43 -2.18 24.58
C GLU A 135 -4.91 -1.97 24.40
N LEU A 136 -4.37 -0.89 24.97
CA LEU A 136 -2.92 -0.64 24.93
C LEU A 136 -2.13 -1.51 25.90
N LYS A 137 -2.79 -2.12 26.90
CA LYS A 137 -2.12 -2.99 27.88
C LYS A 137 -1.62 -4.25 27.17
N GLY A 138 -0.34 -4.25 26.83
CA GLY A 138 0.32 -5.34 26.10
C GLY A 138 0.95 -4.91 24.77
N ILE A 139 0.66 -3.70 24.28
CA ILE A 139 1.34 -3.17 23.10
C ILE A 139 2.72 -2.63 23.51
N MET A 140 3.74 -3.41 23.19
CA MET A 140 5.14 -3.04 23.45
C MET A 140 5.58 -1.88 22.56
N VAL A 141 6.49 -1.07 23.12
CA VAL A 141 7.28 -0.09 22.37
C VAL A 141 8.67 -0.69 22.17
N ARG A 142 9.18 -0.69 20.94
CA ARG A 142 10.53 -1.17 20.61
C ARG A 142 11.27 -0.09 19.82
N ASN A 143 12.58 0.01 19.99
CA ASN A 143 13.38 0.80 19.07
C ASN A 143 13.54 0.05 17.75
N ILE A 144 13.65 0.79 16.65
CA ILE A 144 13.92 0.23 15.32
C ILE A 144 15.13 0.89 14.69
N ASP A 145 16.09 0.07 14.26
CA ASP A 145 17.22 0.52 13.46
C ASP A 145 16.86 0.43 11.99
N LEU A 146 16.79 1.58 11.32
CA LEU A 146 16.54 1.68 9.89
C LEU A 146 17.86 1.95 9.19
N VAL A 147 18.12 1.27 8.08
CA VAL A 147 19.41 1.28 7.38
C VAL A 147 19.18 1.54 5.91
N ALA A 148 19.77 2.61 5.37
CA ALA A 148 19.72 2.95 3.95
C ALA A 148 20.52 1.95 3.11
N GLN A 149 20.34 1.96 1.79
CA GLN A 149 21.04 1.04 0.87
C GLN A 149 22.58 1.10 0.97
N ARG A 150 23.14 2.21 1.45
CA ARG A 150 24.58 2.42 1.63
C ARG A 150 25.11 1.98 2.99
N GLY A 151 24.26 1.38 3.85
CA GLY A 151 24.64 0.96 5.20
C GLY A 151 24.58 2.10 6.24
N GLU A 152 24.20 3.30 5.85
CA GLU A 152 24.00 4.43 6.76
C GLU A 152 22.68 4.30 7.52
N ARG A 153 22.61 4.87 8.72
CA ARG A 153 21.36 4.95 9.49
C ARG A 153 20.36 5.81 8.72
N LEU A 154 19.20 5.24 8.40
CA LEU A 154 18.12 5.97 7.74
C LEU A 154 17.30 6.72 8.79
N GLU A 155 17.29 8.05 8.70
CA GLU A 155 16.42 8.90 9.52
C GLU A 155 15.15 9.30 8.76
N LEU A 156 14.07 9.53 9.50
CA LEU A 156 12.83 10.05 8.94
C LEU A 156 12.95 11.57 8.73
N LEU A 157 12.97 11.98 7.48
CA LEU A 157 13.05 13.37 7.02
C LEU A 157 11.66 13.84 6.61
N ILE A 158 11.19 14.92 7.25
CA ILE A 158 9.86 15.48 7.03
C ILE A 158 9.98 16.97 6.74
N ASP A 159 9.34 17.40 5.67
CA ASP A 159 9.12 18.80 5.34
C ASP A 159 7.68 19.17 5.72
N LYS A 160 7.54 19.82 6.88
CA LYS A 160 6.24 20.25 7.45
C LYS A 160 5.64 21.46 6.72
N THR A 161 6.23 21.94 5.63
CA THR A 161 5.63 22.97 4.79
C THR A 161 4.26 22.49 4.28
N GLU A 162 3.22 23.32 4.41
CA GLU A 162 1.85 22.97 4.02
C GLU A 162 1.77 22.65 2.52
N ASN A 163 1.90 21.37 2.19
CA ASN A 163 1.54 20.88 0.88
C ASN A 163 0.01 20.78 0.84
N LEU A 164 -0.64 21.86 0.43
CA LEU A 164 -1.98 21.84 -0.18
C LEU A 164 -1.90 21.09 -1.53
N VAL A 165 -1.38 19.87 -1.52
CA VAL A 165 -1.41 18.99 -2.67
C VAL A 165 -2.67 18.17 -2.54
N ASP A 166 -3.73 18.74 -3.10
CA ASP A 166 -4.90 18.01 -3.55
C ASP A 166 -4.44 16.67 -4.14
N SER A 167 -4.99 15.57 -3.61
CA SER A 167 -4.50 14.19 -3.80
C SER A 167 -4.67 13.65 -5.23
N SER A 168 -4.74 14.53 -6.21
CA SER A 168 -4.87 14.28 -7.64
C SER A 168 -3.51 14.24 -8.38
N VAL A 169 -2.46 14.90 -7.87
CA VAL A 169 -1.23 15.13 -8.67
C VAL A 169 -0.15 14.05 -8.51
N THR A 170 -0.12 13.29 -7.41
CA THR A 170 0.75 12.10 -7.27
C THR A 170 0.16 10.82 -7.86
N PHE A 171 -0.99 10.91 -8.54
CA PHE A 171 -1.60 9.80 -9.29
C PHE A 171 -0.99 9.60 -10.69
N LYS A 172 -0.25 10.58 -11.23
CA LYS A 172 0.25 10.52 -12.62
C LYS A 172 1.51 9.67 -12.80
N THR A 173 2.31 9.47 -11.73
CA THR A 173 3.64 8.84 -11.86
C THR A 173 3.63 7.36 -11.46
N THR A 174 2.92 7.00 -10.38
CA THR A 174 2.86 5.60 -9.91
C THR A 174 1.90 4.74 -10.75
N SER A 175 0.81 5.32 -11.26
CA SER A 175 -0.12 4.65 -12.19
C SER A 175 0.56 4.30 -13.53
N ARG A 176 1.57 5.05 -13.96
CA ARG A 176 2.33 4.73 -15.18
C ARG A 176 3.22 3.50 -15.01
N ASN A 177 3.77 3.25 -13.82
CA ASN A 177 4.59 2.06 -13.58
C ASN A 177 3.71 0.80 -13.45
N LEU A 178 2.51 0.91 -12.87
CA LEU A 178 1.54 -0.17 -12.82
C LEU A 178 0.93 -0.47 -14.20
N ALA A 179 0.57 0.58 -14.96
CA ALA A 179 0.11 0.46 -16.34
C ALA A 179 1.18 -0.15 -17.26
N ARG A 180 2.46 0.18 -17.06
CA ARG A 180 3.58 -0.45 -17.79
C ARG A 180 3.74 -1.93 -17.42
N ALA A 181 3.63 -2.30 -16.15
CA ALA A 181 3.68 -3.70 -15.73
C ALA A 181 2.47 -4.52 -16.25
N MET A 182 1.27 -3.94 -16.26
CA MET A 182 0.07 -4.55 -16.86
C MET A 182 0.18 -4.65 -18.37
N CYS A 183 0.67 -3.61 -19.04
CA CYS A 183 0.90 -3.61 -20.48
C CYS A 183 1.89 -4.72 -20.88
N MET A 184 2.99 -4.90 -20.15
CA MET A 184 3.94 -5.98 -20.45
C MET A 184 3.34 -7.39 -20.30
N LYS A 185 2.43 -7.62 -19.35
CA LYS A 185 1.76 -8.92 -19.21
C LYS A 185 0.67 -9.14 -20.25
N ASN A 186 -0.14 -8.12 -20.57
CA ASN A 186 -1.14 -8.21 -21.62
C ASN A 186 -0.49 -8.33 -23.02
N ILE A 187 0.60 -7.61 -23.30
CA ILE A 187 1.36 -7.75 -24.57
C ILE A 187 1.93 -9.16 -24.72
N LYS A 188 2.53 -9.72 -23.67
CA LYS A 188 3.03 -11.11 -23.71
C LYS A 188 1.91 -12.11 -24.02
N LEU A 189 0.73 -11.94 -23.44
CA LEU A 189 -0.43 -12.80 -23.71
C LEU A 189 -0.95 -12.62 -25.15
N THR A 190 -1.06 -11.38 -25.64
CA THR A 190 -1.51 -11.08 -27.00
C THR A 190 -0.57 -11.65 -28.06
N ILE A 191 0.76 -11.56 -27.86
CA ILE A 191 1.75 -12.14 -28.78
C ILE A 191 1.62 -13.67 -28.85
N ILE A 192 1.43 -14.33 -27.70
CA ILE A 192 1.24 -15.79 -27.65
C ILE A 192 -0.03 -16.19 -28.43
N ILE A 193 -1.14 -15.46 -28.26
CA ILE A 193 -2.39 -15.73 -28.98
C ILE A 193 -2.23 -15.53 -30.49
N ILE A 194 -1.50 -14.50 -30.93
CA ILE A 194 -1.23 -14.25 -32.36
C ILE A 194 -0.36 -15.37 -32.98
N ILE A 195 0.66 -15.84 -32.26
CA ILE A 195 1.51 -16.94 -32.76
C ILE A 195 0.68 -18.22 -32.91
N ILE A 196 -0.16 -18.53 -31.93
CA ILE A 196 -1.04 -19.70 -31.98
C ILE A 196 -2.03 -19.59 -33.14
N SER A 197 -2.61 -18.40 -33.38
CA SER A 197 -3.56 -18.22 -34.48
C SER A 197 -2.89 -18.34 -35.86
N ILE A 198 -1.68 -17.82 -36.04
CA ILE A 198 -0.91 -17.98 -37.29
C ILE A 198 -0.59 -19.45 -37.56
N VAL A 199 -0.14 -20.19 -36.54
CA VAL A 199 0.14 -21.63 -36.66
C VAL A 199 -1.15 -22.40 -37.01
N PHE A 200 -2.27 -22.05 -36.38
CA PHE A 200 -3.56 -22.68 -36.65
C PHE A 200 -4.03 -22.42 -38.10
N ILE A 201 -3.91 -21.17 -38.58
CA ILE A 201 -4.20 -20.81 -39.98
C ILE A 201 -3.28 -21.58 -40.93
N TYR A 202 -1.97 -21.67 -40.63
CA TYR A 202 -1.02 -22.42 -41.44
C TYR A 202 -1.42 -23.90 -41.55
N ILE A 203 -1.80 -24.52 -40.43
CA ILE A 203 -2.27 -25.92 -40.40
C ILE A 203 -3.56 -26.09 -41.21
N ILE A 204 -4.51 -25.15 -41.18
CA ILE A 204 -5.76 -25.22 -41.95
C ILE A 204 -5.56 -24.99 -43.45
N VAL A 205 -4.62 -24.15 -43.85
CA VAL A 205 -4.36 -23.83 -45.27
C VAL A 205 -3.48 -24.90 -45.93
N SER A 206 -2.64 -25.58 -45.16
CA SER A 206 -1.76 -26.65 -45.66
C SER A 206 -2.46 -27.80 -46.42
N PRO A 207 -3.67 -28.30 -46.05
CA PRO A 207 -4.37 -29.35 -46.78
C PRO A 207 -5.03 -28.83 -48.05
N LEU A 208 -5.45 -27.56 -48.07
CA LEU A 208 -6.09 -26.91 -49.23
C LEU A 208 -5.08 -26.53 -50.32
N CYS A 209 -3.84 -26.18 -49.95
CA CYS A 209 -2.80 -25.72 -50.87
C CYS A 209 -1.77 -26.81 -51.28
N GLY A 210 -2.05 -28.09 -51.01
CA GLY A 210 -1.23 -29.22 -51.49
C GLY A 210 -0.05 -29.62 -50.59
N GLY A 211 -0.13 -29.33 -49.29
CA GLY A 211 0.86 -29.72 -48.27
C GLY A 211 1.74 -28.56 -47.78
N PHE A 212 2.76 -28.91 -46.97
CA PHE A 212 3.66 -27.98 -46.27
C PHE A 212 4.40 -26.99 -47.18
N THR A 213 4.55 -27.32 -48.47
CA THR A 213 5.35 -26.56 -49.45
C THR A 213 4.55 -25.60 -50.34
N TRP A 214 3.24 -25.44 -50.10
CA TRP A 214 2.32 -24.55 -50.87
C TRP A 214 2.55 -24.49 -52.40
N PRO A 215 2.67 -25.62 -53.11
CA PRO A 215 2.98 -25.62 -54.55
C PRO A 215 1.85 -25.05 -55.43
N ASN A 216 0.59 -25.14 -55.00
CA ASN A 216 -0.57 -24.72 -55.80
C ASN A 216 -1.11 -23.32 -55.47
N CYS A 217 -0.75 -22.74 -54.32
CA CYS A 217 -1.20 -21.40 -53.92
C CYS A 217 -0.17 -20.29 -54.20
N VAL A 218 1.08 -20.66 -54.55
CA VAL A 218 2.18 -19.72 -54.80
C VAL A 218 2.63 -19.72 -56.28
N LYS A 219 2.04 -20.56 -57.14
CA LYS A 219 2.37 -20.56 -58.58
C LYS A 219 1.32 -19.85 -59.44
N LYS A 220 1.72 -18.62 -59.78
CA LYS A 220 1.36 -17.76 -60.93
C LYS A 220 -0.04 -17.17 -60.98
#